data_AF-A0A7C9E456-F1
#
_entry.id   AF-A0A7C9E456-F1
#
_cell.length_a   1.000
_cell.length_b   1.000
_cell.length_c   1.000
_cell.angle_alpha   90.00
_cell.angle_beta   90.00
_cell.angle_gamma   90.00
#
_symmetry.space_group_name_H-M   'P 1'
#
loop_
_entity.id
_entity.type
_entity.pdbx_description
1 polymer ?
#
loop_
_entity_poly.entity_id
_entity_poly.type
_entity_poly.pdbx_seq_one_letter_code
_entity_poly.pdbx_strand_id
1 'polypeptide(L)'
;MLFDDDPKQWRMYADFIGSAGSIFDLTTQLYPAYFLPLASLGNLSKAVARGLKDPSFRVIQNHFAASGNLGDVAAKEEVWEVTAQLIGLALGILILDTPGLVTSYPALLATWTSMRVFHLWLRFQSLSVLKFETVTEMFKLYTREKYVLAVDQWQKRDFEVLVAFKEGATSMSALRSMWQAYWLYENWDSSVDFIKALEESLLILEARFNDFVELLEEAGWNTCQINLNVPKEPYIEELHV
;
A
#
# COMPACT_ATOMS: atom_id res chain seq x y z
N MET A 1 -2.78 -5.87 -7.48
CA MET A 1 -2.40 -7.25 -7.03
C MET A 1 -2.66 -7.33 -5.53
N LEU A 2 -2.90 -8.53 -4.96
CA LEU A 2 -3.19 -8.73 -3.52
C LEU A 2 -2.20 -8.03 -2.54
N PHE A 3 -0.96 -7.80 -2.98
CA PHE A 3 0.09 -7.12 -2.19
C PHE A 3 0.02 -5.59 -2.21
N ASP A 4 -0.72 -5.02 -3.16
CA ASP A 4 -0.89 -3.58 -3.32
C ASP A 4 -1.98 -3.04 -2.37
N ASP A 5 -2.93 -3.88 -1.96
CA ASP A 5 -4.10 -3.49 -1.17
C ASP A 5 -3.75 -3.15 0.29
N ASP A 6 -2.79 -3.88 0.89
CA ASP A 6 -2.24 -3.55 2.22
C ASP A 6 -0.76 -3.97 2.37
N PRO A 7 0.18 -3.22 1.75
CA PRO A 7 1.61 -3.50 1.84
C PRO A 7 2.15 -3.43 3.28
N LYS A 8 1.52 -2.69 4.19
CA LYS A 8 1.95 -2.64 5.61
C LYS A 8 1.67 -3.97 6.30
N GLN A 9 0.47 -4.49 6.12
CA GLN A 9 0.06 -5.76 6.71
C GLN A 9 0.92 -6.91 6.18
N TRP A 10 1.14 -6.97 4.86
CA TRP A 10 2.02 -7.97 4.25
C TRP A 10 3.47 -7.87 4.73
N ARG A 11 3.99 -6.65 4.88
CA ARG A 11 5.34 -6.42 5.42
C ARG A 11 5.46 -6.93 6.87
N MET A 12 4.42 -6.75 7.68
CA MET A 12 4.38 -7.23 9.06
C MET A 12 4.23 -8.76 9.13
N TYR A 13 3.38 -9.36 8.30
CA TYR A 13 3.23 -10.82 8.21
C TYR A 13 4.52 -11.50 7.79
N ALA A 14 5.23 -10.94 6.82
CA ALA A 14 6.55 -11.42 6.42
C ALA A 14 7.52 -11.47 7.62
N ASP A 15 7.58 -10.41 8.43
CA ASP A 15 8.47 -10.37 9.61
C ASP A 15 8.04 -11.37 10.70
N PHE A 16 6.74 -11.60 10.90
CA PHE A 16 6.24 -12.63 11.81
C PHE A 16 6.61 -14.04 11.34
N ILE A 17 6.33 -14.38 10.07
CA ILE A 17 6.65 -15.70 9.49
C ILE A 17 8.15 -15.94 9.50
N GLY A 18 8.96 -14.92 9.17
CA GLY A 18 10.42 -15.00 9.23
C GLY A 18 10.92 -15.25 10.66
N SER A 19 10.31 -14.59 11.66
CA SER A 19 10.63 -14.78 13.07
C SER A 19 10.26 -16.17 13.57
N ALA A 20 9.09 -16.69 13.18
CA ALA A 20 8.67 -18.06 13.47
C ALA A 20 9.63 -19.08 12.82
N GLY A 21 10.08 -18.82 11.60
CA GLY A 21 11.10 -19.63 10.91
C GLY A 21 12.40 -19.74 11.71
N SER A 22 12.83 -18.66 12.36
CA SER A 22 14.02 -18.67 13.21
C SER A 22 13.86 -19.44 14.53
N ILE A 23 12.64 -19.80 14.94
CA ILE A 23 12.45 -20.71 16.07
C ILE A 23 13.01 -22.08 15.73
N PHE A 24 12.80 -22.58 14.50
CA PHE A 24 13.35 -23.86 14.07
C PHE A 24 14.88 -23.91 14.13
N ASP A 25 15.56 -22.80 13.83
CA ASP A 25 17.01 -22.70 13.98
C ASP A 25 17.43 -22.90 15.45
N LEU A 26 16.72 -22.27 16.40
CA LEU A 26 17.00 -22.43 17.84
C LEU A 26 16.72 -23.85 18.34
N THR A 27 15.71 -24.51 17.79
CA THR A 27 15.38 -25.89 18.18
C THR A 27 16.42 -26.90 17.71
N THR A 28 17.22 -26.58 16.69
CA THR A 28 18.30 -27.49 16.22
C THR A 28 19.32 -27.81 17.30
N GLN A 29 19.59 -26.86 18.21
CA GLN A 29 20.52 -27.05 19.32
C GLN A 29 19.99 -28.02 20.38
N LEU A 30 18.67 -28.05 20.58
CA LEU A 30 18.02 -28.98 21.52
C LEU A 30 17.88 -30.39 20.94
N TYR A 31 17.68 -30.48 19.62
CA TYR A 31 17.43 -31.73 18.92
C TYR A 31 18.37 -31.94 17.72
N PRO A 32 19.70 -32.14 17.96
CA PRO A 32 20.67 -32.27 16.88
C PRO A 32 20.39 -33.41 15.91
N ALA A 33 19.76 -34.50 16.38
CA ALA A 33 19.36 -35.63 15.55
C ALA A 33 18.33 -35.25 14.46
N TYR A 34 17.59 -34.16 14.66
CA TYR A 34 16.59 -33.63 13.73
C TYR A 34 17.09 -32.37 13.01
N PHE A 35 18.40 -32.12 12.98
CA PHE A 35 18.99 -30.94 12.38
C PHE A 35 18.48 -30.68 10.96
N LEU A 36 18.53 -31.69 10.08
CA LEU A 36 18.13 -31.54 8.69
C LEU A 36 16.67 -31.10 8.51
N PRO A 37 15.65 -31.83 9.03
CA PRO A 37 14.26 -31.39 8.88
C PRO A 37 13.96 -30.04 9.54
N LEU A 38 14.56 -29.74 10.71
CA LEU A 38 14.36 -28.46 11.39
C LEU A 38 14.97 -27.29 10.61
N ALA A 39 16.23 -27.42 10.17
CA ALA A 39 16.91 -26.39 9.38
C ALA A 39 16.21 -26.16 8.03
N SER A 40 15.75 -27.23 7.37
CA SER A 40 14.96 -27.12 6.14
C SER A 40 13.66 -26.35 6.36
N LEU A 41 12.93 -26.63 7.45
CA LEU A 41 11.67 -25.94 7.76
C LEU A 41 11.90 -24.47 8.13
N GLY A 42 12.97 -24.17 8.87
CA GLY A 42 13.40 -22.80 9.16
C GLY A 42 13.73 -22.01 7.89
N ASN A 43 14.50 -22.60 6.97
CA ASN A 43 14.84 -21.98 5.69
C ASN A 43 13.63 -21.81 4.77
N LEU A 44 12.73 -22.80 4.71
CA LEU A 44 11.47 -22.70 3.98
C LEU A 44 10.62 -21.53 4.49
N SER A 45 10.45 -21.42 5.81
CA SER A 45 9.68 -20.34 6.43
C SER A 45 10.25 -18.97 6.10
N LYS A 46 11.58 -18.81 6.15
CA LYS A 46 12.27 -17.56 5.75
C LYS A 46 12.14 -17.26 4.26
N ALA A 47 12.13 -18.28 3.40
CA ALA A 47 11.91 -18.10 1.96
C ALA A 47 10.49 -17.60 1.67
N VAL A 48 9.47 -18.17 2.35
CA VAL A 48 8.09 -17.69 2.27
C VAL A 48 7.99 -16.25 2.76
N ALA A 49 8.59 -15.94 3.91
CA ALA A 49 8.65 -14.58 4.44
C ALA A 49 9.27 -13.60 3.43
N ARG A 50 10.37 -13.97 2.77
CA ARG A 50 11.00 -13.15 1.73
C ARG A 50 10.07 -12.93 0.53
N GLY A 51 9.39 -13.98 0.07
CA GLY A 51 8.42 -13.88 -1.03
C GLY A 51 7.25 -12.92 -0.74
N LEU A 52 6.89 -12.71 0.53
CA LEU A 52 5.89 -11.73 0.96
C LEU A 52 6.51 -10.34 1.22
N LYS A 53 7.74 -10.29 1.75
CA LYS A 53 8.49 -9.05 2.00
C LYS A 53 8.73 -8.30 0.71
N ASP A 54 9.29 -8.95 -0.32
CA ASP A 54 9.84 -8.24 -1.48
C ASP A 54 8.78 -7.46 -2.28
N PRO A 55 7.58 -8.01 -2.59
CA PRO A 55 6.53 -7.26 -3.27
C PRO A 55 6.01 -6.09 -2.43
N SER A 56 5.66 -6.34 -1.16
CA SER A 56 5.14 -5.30 -0.26
C SER A 56 6.16 -4.19 0.00
N PHE A 57 7.44 -4.56 0.07
CA PHE A 57 8.53 -3.63 0.25
C PHE A 57 8.75 -2.73 -0.99
N ARG A 58 8.60 -3.28 -2.21
CA ARG A 58 8.66 -2.51 -3.44
C ARG A 58 7.56 -1.45 -3.53
N VAL A 59 6.35 -1.75 -3.04
CA VAL A 59 5.26 -0.75 -2.95
C VAL A 59 5.65 0.41 -2.02
N ILE A 60 6.28 0.11 -0.88
CA ILE A 60 6.77 1.13 0.07
C ILE A 60 7.89 1.98 -0.54
N GLN A 61 8.85 1.36 -1.24
CA GLN A 61 9.91 2.10 -1.93
C GLN A 61 9.35 3.03 -3.01
N ASN A 62 8.36 2.56 -3.77
CA ASN A 62 7.68 3.37 -4.77
C ASN A 62 6.93 4.56 -4.14
N HIS A 63 6.33 4.38 -2.97
CA HIS A 63 5.70 5.48 -2.23
C HIS A 63 6.70 6.58 -1.81
N PHE A 64 7.95 6.23 -1.48
CA PHE A 64 9.00 7.20 -1.17
C PHE A 64 9.73 7.75 -2.41
N ALA A 65 9.47 7.18 -3.59
CA ALA A 65 10.08 7.62 -4.82
C ALA A 65 9.34 8.85 -5.38
N ALA A 66 10.10 9.88 -5.74
CA ALA A 66 9.65 10.98 -6.57
C ALA A 66 10.01 10.69 -8.04
N SER A 67 9.21 11.19 -8.98
CA SER A 67 9.34 10.98 -10.44
C SER A 67 10.76 10.59 -10.91
N GLY A 68 10.97 9.29 -11.16
CA GLY A 68 12.21 8.75 -11.74
C GLY A 68 13.33 8.34 -10.77
N ASN A 69 13.18 8.51 -9.45
CA ASN A 69 14.25 8.23 -8.47
C ASN A 69 14.10 6.91 -7.68
N LEU A 70 13.23 5.99 -8.11
CA LEU A 70 12.99 4.71 -7.42
C LEU A 70 14.27 3.91 -7.18
N GLY A 71 15.19 3.91 -8.15
CA GLY A 71 16.48 3.23 -8.03
C GLY A 71 17.36 3.79 -6.92
N ASP A 72 17.38 5.12 -6.74
CA ASP A 72 18.16 5.78 -5.68
C ASP A 72 17.58 5.49 -4.29
N VAL A 73 16.26 5.51 -4.18
CA VAL A 73 15.55 5.14 -2.94
C VAL A 73 15.85 3.69 -2.58
N ALA A 74 15.80 2.79 -3.55
CA ALA A 74 16.08 1.38 -3.34
C ALA A 74 17.54 1.14 -2.92
N ALA A 75 18.49 1.75 -3.63
CA ALA A 75 19.91 1.63 -3.31
C ALA A 75 20.24 2.18 -1.91
N LYS A 76 19.66 3.33 -1.54
CA LYS A 76 19.87 3.91 -0.22
C LYS A 76 19.35 3.00 0.89
N GLU A 77 18.18 2.40 0.70
CA GLU A 77 17.62 1.49 1.69
C GLU A 77 18.45 0.21 1.82
N GLU A 78 18.87 -0.39 0.70
CA GLU A 78 19.71 -1.58 0.71
C GLU A 78 21.02 -1.36 1.47
N VAL A 79 21.65 -0.19 1.28
CA VAL A 79 22.86 0.20 2.04
C VAL A 79 22.59 0.24 3.54
N TRP A 80 21.46 0.81 3.97
CA TRP A 80 21.10 0.86 5.39
C TRP A 80 20.72 -0.52 5.95
N GLU A 81 20.03 -1.37 5.17
CA GLU A 81 19.71 -2.75 5.56
C GLU A 81 21.01 -3.54 5.80
N VAL A 82 21.96 -3.50 4.86
CA VAL A 82 23.25 -4.20 5.00
C VAL A 82 24.07 -3.64 6.16
N THR A 83 24.13 -2.32 6.32
CA THR A 83 24.84 -1.68 7.43
C THR A 83 24.27 -2.11 8.78
N ALA A 84 22.94 -2.12 8.92
CA ALA A 84 22.27 -2.57 10.14
C ALA A 84 22.54 -4.07 10.43
N GLN A 85 22.56 -4.92 9.40
CA GLN A 85 22.91 -6.34 9.54
C GLN A 85 24.35 -6.53 10.05
N LEU A 86 25.31 -5.77 9.53
CA LEU A 86 26.71 -5.84 9.96
C LEU A 86 26.88 -5.37 11.41
N ILE A 87 26.25 -4.26 11.79
CA ILE A 87 26.25 -3.76 13.17
C ILE A 87 25.59 -4.79 14.10
N GLY A 88 24.43 -5.33 13.70
CA GLY A 88 23.72 -6.35 14.47
C GLY A 88 24.53 -7.64 14.64
N LEU A 89 25.26 -8.08 13.61
CA LEU A 89 26.16 -9.23 13.69
C LEU A 89 27.32 -8.96 14.66
N ALA A 90 27.97 -7.79 14.56
CA ALA A 90 29.06 -7.41 15.46
C ALA A 90 28.60 -7.38 16.92
N LEU A 91 27.46 -6.76 17.20
CA LEU A 91 26.86 -6.75 18.54
C LEU A 91 26.46 -8.16 19.01
N GLY A 92 25.89 -8.98 18.12
CA GLY A 92 25.53 -10.36 18.42
C GLY A 92 26.73 -11.21 18.85
N ILE A 93 27.87 -11.06 18.16
CA ILE A 93 29.13 -11.74 18.52
C ILE A 93 29.60 -11.29 19.92
N LEU A 94 29.59 -9.98 20.20
CA LEU A 94 29.98 -9.47 21.53
C LEU A 94 29.08 -9.98 22.66
N ILE A 95 27.77 -10.07 22.40
CA ILE A 95 26.79 -10.62 23.34
C ILE A 95 27.07 -12.10 23.60
N LEU A 96 27.36 -12.88 22.55
CA LEU A 96 27.70 -14.30 22.66
C LEU A 96 29.07 -14.54 23.32
N ASP A 97 30.01 -13.60 23.21
CA ASP A 97 31.32 -13.66 23.87
C ASP A 97 31.23 -13.31 25.37
N THR A 98 30.07 -12.84 25.85
CA THR A 98 29.87 -12.51 27.25
C THR A 98 29.75 -13.79 28.12
N PRO A 99 30.64 -14.00 29.11
CA PRO A 99 30.63 -15.19 29.95
C PRO A 99 29.30 -15.34 30.71
N GLY A 100 28.70 -16.54 30.66
CA GLY A 100 27.49 -16.88 31.41
C GLY A 100 26.17 -16.69 30.66
N LEU A 101 26.14 -15.99 29.51
CA LEU A 101 24.91 -15.86 28.72
C LEU A 101 24.67 -17.09 27.83
N VAL A 102 25.75 -17.66 27.27
CA VAL A 102 25.69 -18.82 26.35
C VAL A 102 25.59 -20.16 27.11
N THR A 103 25.79 -20.16 28.43
CA THR A 103 25.80 -21.39 29.23
C THR A 103 24.38 -21.92 29.54
N SER A 104 23.34 -21.12 29.31
CA SER A 104 21.94 -21.47 29.61
C SER A 104 21.05 -21.28 28.41
N TYR A 105 20.44 -22.37 27.91
CA TYR A 105 19.49 -22.32 26.79
C TYR A 105 18.28 -21.39 27.07
N PRO A 106 17.68 -21.38 28.27
CA PRO A 106 16.67 -20.38 28.63
C PRO A 106 17.15 -18.93 28.50
N ALA A 107 18.41 -18.63 28.84
CA ALA A 107 18.97 -17.28 28.70
C ALA A 107 19.14 -16.88 27.22
N LEU A 108 19.59 -17.82 26.38
CA LEU A 108 19.65 -17.63 24.93
C LEU A 108 18.26 -17.39 24.33
N LEU A 109 17.26 -18.19 24.71
CA LEU A 109 15.88 -18.04 24.24
C LEU A 109 15.26 -16.72 24.72
N ALA A 110 15.50 -16.31 25.96
CA ALA A 110 15.02 -15.04 26.49
C ALA A 110 15.65 -13.85 25.78
N THR A 111 16.96 -13.91 25.53
CA THR A 111 17.69 -12.86 24.79
C THR A 111 17.18 -12.76 23.35
N TRP A 112 17.05 -13.89 22.66
CA TRP A 112 16.52 -13.94 21.31
C TRP A 112 15.07 -13.44 21.24
N THR A 113 14.20 -13.91 22.13
CA THR A 113 12.78 -13.51 22.15
C THR A 113 12.65 -12.02 22.42
N SER A 114 13.42 -11.48 23.36
CA SER A 114 13.42 -10.04 23.66
C SER A 114 13.84 -9.22 22.44
N MET A 115 14.92 -9.61 21.77
CA MET A 115 15.37 -8.95 20.55
C MET A 115 14.35 -9.05 19.41
N ARG A 116 13.68 -10.20 19.26
CA ARG A 116 12.65 -10.40 18.22
C ARG A 116 11.40 -9.57 18.48
N VAL A 117 10.89 -9.56 19.71
CA VAL A 117 9.75 -8.72 20.08
C VAL A 117 10.09 -7.25 19.89
N PHE A 118 11.29 -6.83 20.28
CA PHE A 118 11.76 -5.46 20.06
C PHE A 118 11.84 -5.11 18.58
N HIS A 119 12.40 -5.97 17.73
CA HIS A 119 12.42 -5.78 16.27
C HIS A 119 11.01 -5.65 15.68
N LEU A 120 10.08 -6.53 16.06
CA LEU A 120 8.69 -6.47 15.60
C LEU A 120 7.98 -5.20 16.07
N TRP A 121 8.24 -4.76 17.29
CA TRP A 121 7.71 -3.51 17.81
C TRP A 121 8.23 -2.29 17.05
N LEU A 122 9.54 -2.22 16.79
CA LEU A 122 10.13 -1.16 15.96
C LEU A 122 9.57 -1.18 14.53
N ARG A 123 9.37 -2.37 13.95
CA ARG A 123 8.74 -2.52 12.65
C ARG A 123 7.32 -1.96 12.67
N PHE A 124 6.53 -2.31 13.68
CA PHE A 124 5.18 -1.80 13.83
C PHE A 124 5.15 -0.27 13.92
N GLN A 125 6.02 0.33 14.74
CA GLN A 125 6.16 1.78 14.84
C GLN A 125 6.51 2.40 13.47
N SER A 126 7.49 1.85 12.77
CA SER A 126 7.89 2.30 11.43
C SER A 126 6.74 2.27 10.42
N LEU A 127 5.93 1.19 10.42
CA LEU A 127 4.80 1.04 9.50
C LEU A 127 3.58 1.88 9.90
N SER A 128 3.40 2.19 11.19
CA SER A 128 2.30 3.03 11.67
C SER A 128 2.43 4.50 11.25
N VAL A 129 3.66 4.98 11.06
CA VAL A 129 3.93 6.36 10.61
C VAL A 129 3.80 6.51 9.10
N LEU A 130 4.01 5.44 8.34
CA LEU A 130 3.83 5.45 6.89
C LEU A 130 2.37 5.82 6.57
N LYS A 131 2.12 6.91 5.84
CA LYS A 131 0.77 7.30 5.39
C LYS A 131 0.77 7.25 3.87
N PHE A 132 -0.07 6.40 3.28
CA PHE A 132 -0.27 6.46 1.84
C PHE A 132 -1.04 7.74 1.51
N GLU A 133 -0.30 8.75 1.04
CA GLU A 133 -0.80 10.11 0.83
C GLU A 133 -1.91 10.17 -0.23
N THR A 134 -1.96 9.19 -1.15
CA THR A 134 -2.88 9.12 -2.28
C THR A 134 -4.36 9.31 -1.90
N VAL A 135 -4.84 8.63 -0.85
CA VAL A 135 -6.25 8.77 -0.41
C VAL A 135 -6.50 10.13 0.22
N THR A 136 -5.56 10.62 1.02
CA THR A 136 -5.70 11.92 1.70
C THR A 136 -5.64 13.07 0.68
N GLU A 137 -4.77 12.99 -0.31
CA GLU A 137 -4.66 13.95 -1.40
C GLU A 137 -5.90 13.95 -2.29
N MET A 138 -6.42 12.77 -2.65
CA MET A 138 -7.69 12.65 -3.35
C MET A 138 -8.81 13.38 -2.58
N PHE A 139 -8.97 13.12 -1.28
CA PHE A 139 -9.98 13.83 -0.49
C PHE A 139 -9.76 15.35 -0.46
N LYS A 140 -8.51 15.82 -0.42
CA LYS A 140 -8.18 17.25 -0.50
C LYS A 140 -8.57 17.84 -1.86
N LEU A 141 -8.25 17.18 -2.96
CA LEU A 141 -8.58 17.62 -4.33
C LEU A 141 -10.09 17.80 -4.51
N TYR A 142 -10.88 16.83 -4.05
CA TYR A 142 -12.33 16.87 -4.17
C TYR A 142 -13.02 17.71 -3.09
N THR A 143 -12.33 18.53 -2.29
CA THR A 143 -12.96 19.30 -1.20
C THR A 143 -14.12 20.19 -1.69
N ARG A 144 -14.01 20.73 -2.91
CA ARG A 144 -15.04 21.60 -3.52
C ARG A 144 -16.16 20.82 -4.21
N GLU A 145 -15.94 19.56 -4.53
CA GLU A 145 -16.91 18.72 -5.24
C GLU A 145 -17.70 17.83 -4.28
N LYS A 146 -18.93 17.51 -4.69
CA LYS A 146 -19.85 16.61 -3.96
C LYS A 146 -19.71 15.14 -4.37
N TYR A 147 -18.65 14.81 -5.07
CA TYR A 147 -18.30 13.45 -5.44
C TYR A 147 -16.78 13.27 -5.33
N VAL A 148 -16.32 12.03 -5.42
CA VAL A 148 -14.92 11.63 -5.53
C VAL A 148 -14.85 10.58 -6.63
N LEU A 149 -13.83 10.66 -7.48
CA LEU A 149 -13.65 9.76 -8.62
C LEU A 149 -12.34 8.99 -8.44
N ALA A 150 -12.42 7.67 -8.65
CA ALA A 150 -11.28 6.79 -8.73
C ALA A 150 -11.34 6.02 -10.05
N VAL A 151 -10.21 5.90 -10.74
CA VAL A 151 -10.10 5.09 -11.96
C VAL A 151 -9.66 3.70 -11.53
N ASP A 152 -10.47 2.70 -11.80
CA ASP A 152 -10.09 1.31 -11.58
C ASP A 152 -9.20 0.84 -12.73
N GLN A 153 -8.00 0.39 -12.40
CA GLN A 153 -7.01 -0.10 -13.35
C GLN A 153 -6.83 -1.63 -13.27
N TRP A 154 -7.68 -2.33 -12.52
CA TRP A 154 -7.47 -3.74 -12.20
C TRP A 154 -7.56 -4.64 -13.43
N GLN A 155 -8.37 -4.28 -14.43
CA GLN A 155 -8.43 -4.95 -15.72
C GLN A 155 -7.90 -4.06 -16.84
N LYS A 156 -6.77 -4.46 -17.44
CA LYS A 156 -6.15 -3.80 -18.63
C LYS A 156 -7.06 -3.72 -19.88
N ARG A 157 -8.32 -4.16 -19.82
CA ARG A 157 -9.22 -4.24 -20.97
C ARG A 157 -10.33 -3.20 -20.93
N ASP A 158 -10.75 -2.73 -19.76
CA ASP A 158 -11.87 -1.80 -19.63
C ASP A 158 -11.48 -0.64 -18.71
N PHE A 159 -11.66 0.60 -19.20
CA PHE A 159 -11.46 1.81 -18.41
C PHE A 159 -12.69 2.00 -17.53
N GLU A 160 -12.61 1.56 -16.28
CA GLU A 160 -13.70 1.70 -15.33
C GLU A 160 -13.45 2.87 -14.39
N VAL A 161 -14.50 3.65 -14.14
CA VAL A 161 -14.45 4.81 -13.28
C VAL A 161 -15.47 4.62 -12.15
N LEU A 162 -14.95 4.54 -10.93
CA LEU A 162 -15.73 4.47 -9.71
C LEU A 162 -16.01 5.90 -9.22
N VAL A 163 -17.28 6.21 -9.01
CA VAL A 163 -17.72 7.51 -8.49
C VAL A 163 -18.42 7.31 -7.15
N ALA A 164 -17.89 7.93 -6.11
CA ALA A 164 -18.49 7.98 -4.79
C ALA A 164 -19.12 9.36 -4.55
N PHE A 165 -20.42 9.40 -4.27
CA PHE A 165 -21.14 10.64 -3.98
C PHE A 165 -21.13 10.95 -2.48
N LYS A 166 -20.85 12.20 -2.14
CA LYS A 166 -20.92 12.71 -0.76
C LYS A 166 -22.36 13.07 -0.40
N GLU A 167 -22.65 13.15 0.89
CA GLU A 167 -23.96 13.62 1.35
C GLU A 167 -24.33 15.00 0.77
N GLY A 168 -25.55 15.08 0.24
CA GLY A 168 -26.08 16.26 -0.44
C GLY A 168 -25.63 16.42 -1.90
N ALA A 169 -25.07 15.38 -2.53
CA ALA A 169 -24.83 15.36 -3.97
C ALA A 169 -26.15 15.49 -4.75
N THR A 170 -26.12 16.26 -5.84
CA THR A 170 -27.28 16.52 -6.70
C THR A 170 -27.08 15.85 -8.06
N SER A 171 -28.11 15.85 -8.91
CA SER A 171 -27.99 15.40 -10.30
C SER A 171 -26.94 16.20 -11.09
N MET A 172 -26.71 17.46 -10.70
CA MET A 172 -25.61 18.26 -11.24
C MET A 172 -24.23 17.70 -10.84
N SER A 173 -24.09 17.21 -9.60
CA SER A 173 -22.86 16.53 -9.16
C SER A 173 -22.62 15.25 -9.96
N ALA A 174 -23.67 14.49 -10.27
CA ALA A 174 -23.57 13.31 -11.13
C ALA A 174 -23.19 13.67 -12.58
N LEU A 175 -23.76 14.75 -13.13
CA LEU A 175 -23.40 15.20 -14.48
C LEU A 175 -21.94 15.66 -14.55
N ARG A 176 -21.46 16.40 -13.53
CA ARG A 176 -20.05 16.80 -13.40
C ARG A 176 -19.12 15.59 -13.33
N SER A 177 -19.46 14.58 -12.52
CA SER A 177 -18.65 13.37 -12.41
C SER A 177 -18.60 12.58 -13.73
N MET A 178 -19.71 12.51 -14.46
CA MET A 178 -19.74 11.87 -15.79
C MET A 178 -18.90 12.62 -16.82
N TRP A 179 -18.99 13.95 -16.84
CA TRP A 179 -18.18 14.78 -17.71
C TRP A 179 -16.69 14.59 -17.43
N GLN A 180 -16.31 14.62 -16.15
CA GLN A 180 -14.92 14.41 -15.74
C GLN A 180 -14.43 13.00 -16.08
N ALA A 181 -15.25 11.97 -15.85
CA ALA A 181 -14.93 10.59 -16.22
C ALA A 181 -14.70 10.44 -17.73
N TYR A 182 -15.52 11.09 -18.55
CA TYR A 182 -15.34 11.11 -20.00
C TYR A 182 -14.06 11.82 -20.41
N TRP A 183 -13.76 12.98 -19.81
CA TRP A 183 -12.50 13.68 -20.09
C TRP A 183 -11.28 12.82 -19.72
N LEU A 184 -11.33 12.16 -18.56
CA LEU A 184 -10.28 11.25 -18.11
C LEU A 184 -10.13 10.07 -19.07
N TYR A 185 -11.22 9.49 -19.57
CA TYR A 185 -11.18 8.41 -20.57
C TYR A 185 -10.45 8.82 -21.85
N GLU A 186 -10.76 10.00 -22.39
CA GLU A 186 -10.15 10.52 -23.63
C GLU A 186 -8.67 10.91 -23.45
N ASN A 187 -8.29 11.35 -22.25
CA ASN A 187 -6.96 11.91 -21.97
C ASN A 187 -6.14 11.03 -21.02
N TRP A 188 -6.53 9.77 -20.83
CA TRP A 188 -5.85 8.89 -19.89
C TRP A 188 -4.45 8.50 -20.39
N ASP A 189 -3.44 8.88 -19.63
CA ASP A 189 -2.08 8.40 -19.81
C ASP A 189 -1.63 7.62 -18.57
N SER A 190 -1.51 6.29 -18.73
CA SER A 190 -1.04 5.39 -17.66
C SER A 190 0.39 5.68 -17.15
N SER A 191 1.15 6.52 -17.87
CA SER A 191 2.48 6.96 -17.45
C SER A 191 2.46 8.20 -16.54
N VAL A 192 1.34 8.92 -16.48
CA VAL A 192 1.17 10.12 -15.65
C VAL A 192 0.69 9.73 -14.25
N ASP A 193 1.15 10.46 -13.26
CA ASP A 193 0.71 10.28 -11.87
C ASP A 193 -0.81 10.45 -11.75
N PHE A 194 -1.47 9.47 -11.11
CA PHE A 194 -2.92 9.41 -10.95
C PHE A 194 -3.50 10.69 -10.33
N ILE A 195 -2.84 11.24 -9.29
CA ILE A 195 -3.31 12.42 -8.59
C ILE A 195 -3.20 13.66 -9.49
N LYS A 196 -2.13 13.77 -10.28
CA LYS A 196 -1.98 14.85 -11.29
C LYS A 196 -3.03 14.77 -12.38
N ALA A 197 -3.32 13.58 -12.90
CA ALA A 197 -4.36 13.40 -13.91
C ALA A 197 -5.74 13.82 -13.37
N LEU A 198 -6.04 13.50 -12.11
CA LEU A 198 -7.26 13.97 -11.45
C LEU A 198 -7.27 15.49 -11.25
N GLU A 199 -6.16 16.09 -10.81
CA GLU A 199 -6.04 17.54 -10.63
C GLU A 199 -6.29 18.30 -11.95
N GLU A 200 -5.66 17.86 -13.04
CA GLU A 200 -5.85 18.43 -14.37
C GLU A 200 -7.29 18.31 -14.86
N SER A 201 -7.90 17.13 -14.69
CA SER A 201 -9.29 16.90 -15.08
C SER A 201 -10.28 17.80 -14.32
N LEU A 202 -10.03 18.08 -13.04
CA LEU A 202 -10.84 18.99 -12.23
C LEU A 202 -10.68 20.45 -12.66
N LEU A 203 -9.47 20.86 -13.01
CA LEU A 203 -9.19 22.22 -13.50
C LEU A 203 -9.94 22.47 -14.83
N ILE A 204 -9.90 21.52 -15.75
CA ILE A 204 -10.58 21.63 -17.04
C ILE A 204 -12.10 21.55 -16.86
N LEU A 205 -12.60 20.70 -15.95
CA LEU A 205 -14.01 20.67 -15.57
C LEU A 205 -14.47 22.05 -15.06
N GLU A 206 -13.73 22.68 -14.15
CA GLU A 206 -14.08 24.01 -13.62
C GLU A 206 -14.11 25.07 -14.74
N ALA A 207 -13.22 24.97 -15.72
CA ALA A 207 -13.14 25.91 -16.83
C ALA A 207 -14.23 25.71 -17.91
N ARG A 208 -14.60 24.46 -18.24
CA ARG A 208 -15.38 24.14 -19.45
C ARG A 208 -16.77 23.58 -19.20
N PHE A 209 -17.10 23.23 -17.96
CA PHE A 209 -18.37 22.58 -17.67
C PHE A 209 -19.58 23.47 -17.96
N ASN A 210 -19.47 24.78 -17.73
CA ASN A 210 -20.58 25.71 -18.00
C ASN A 210 -20.90 25.79 -19.50
N ASP A 211 -19.88 25.89 -20.37
CA ASP A 211 -20.06 25.87 -21.82
C ASP A 211 -20.77 24.59 -22.27
N PHE A 212 -20.44 23.45 -21.66
CA PHE A 212 -21.12 22.18 -21.93
C PHE A 212 -22.60 22.21 -21.51
N VAL A 213 -22.92 22.82 -20.37
CA VAL A 213 -24.31 22.97 -19.91
C VAL A 213 -25.11 23.87 -20.86
N GLU A 214 -24.54 24.98 -21.34
CA GLU A 214 -25.18 25.83 -22.34
C GLU A 214 -25.46 25.08 -23.64
N LEU A 215 -24.50 24.30 -24.14
CA LEU A 215 -24.68 23.47 -25.33
C LEU A 215 -25.79 22.41 -25.16
N LEU A 216 -25.93 21.84 -23.96
CA LEU A 216 -27.04 20.92 -23.67
C LEU A 216 -28.40 21.64 -23.76
N GLU A 217 -28.49 22.84 -23.19
CA GLU A 217 -29.71 23.66 -23.23
C GLU A 217 -30.07 24.07 -24.65
N GLU A 218 -29.08 24.50 -25.45
CA GLU A 218 -29.24 24.78 -26.88
C GLU A 218 -29.71 23.56 -27.67
N ALA A 219 -29.23 22.37 -27.31
CA ALA A 219 -29.67 21.10 -27.89
C ALA A 219 -31.08 20.68 -27.42
N GLY A 220 -31.75 21.48 -26.59
CA GLY A 220 -33.11 21.26 -26.11
C GLY A 220 -33.21 20.42 -24.84
N TRP A 221 -32.11 20.15 -24.14
CA TRP A 221 -32.14 19.45 -22.86
C TRP A 221 -32.50 20.40 -21.72
N ASN A 222 -33.46 20.00 -20.89
CA ASN A 222 -33.80 20.74 -19.66
C ASN A 222 -32.89 20.29 -18.51
N THR A 223 -31.84 21.06 -18.26
CA THR A 223 -30.81 20.80 -17.23
C THR A 223 -31.38 20.76 -15.80
N CYS A 224 -32.45 21.51 -15.54
CA CYS A 224 -33.19 21.50 -14.27
C CYS A 224 -34.05 20.24 -14.06
N GLN A 225 -34.26 19.42 -15.09
CA GLN A 225 -35.02 18.17 -15.04
C GLN A 225 -34.16 16.92 -15.25
N ILE A 226 -32.83 17.06 -15.28
CA ILE A 226 -31.92 15.92 -15.38
C ILE A 226 -32.07 15.07 -14.13
N ASN A 227 -32.74 13.93 -14.25
CA ASN A 227 -33.01 13.02 -13.15
C ASN A 227 -31.99 11.89 -13.15
N LEU A 228 -30.73 12.24 -12.88
CA LEU A 228 -29.68 11.26 -12.61
C LEU A 228 -29.86 10.77 -11.17
N ASN A 229 -30.18 9.49 -11.02
CA ASN A 229 -30.34 8.85 -9.72
C ASN A 229 -28.99 8.82 -8.99
N VAL A 230 -28.88 9.64 -7.94
CA VAL A 230 -27.80 9.50 -6.95
C VAL A 230 -28.29 8.51 -5.89
N PRO A 231 -27.59 7.39 -5.67
CA PRO A 231 -27.96 6.45 -4.62
C PRO A 231 -28.02 7.17 -3.26
N LYS A 232 -29.17 7.05 -2.57
CA LYS A 232 -29.38 7.70 -1.27
C LYS A 232 -28.86 6.86 -0.11
N GLU A 233 -28.59 5.59 -0.36
CA GLU A 233 -28.04 4.63 0.59
C GLU A 233 -26.69 4.12 0.06
N PRO A 234 -25.69 3.89 0.94
CA PRO A 234 -24.42 3.33 0.53
C PRO A 234 -24.66 1.90 0.02
N TYR A 235 -24.58 1.73 -1.30
CA TYR A 235 -24.61 0.41 -1.93
C TYR A 235 -23.16 -0.04 -2.13
N ILE A 236 -22.72 -0.97 -1.28
CA ILE A 236 -21.46 -1.68 -1.47
C ILE A 236 -21.81 -2.95 -2.22
N GLU A 237 -21.50 -3.00 -3.51
CA GLU A 237 -21.60 -4.22 -4.27
C GLU A 237 -20.43 -5.12 -3.85
N GLU A 238 -20.70 -6.13 -3.01
CA GLU A 238 -19.71 -7.15 -2.71
C GLU A 238 -19.39 -7.89 -4.00
N LEU A 239 -18.26 -7.55 -4.62
CA LEU A 239 -17.67 -8.33 -5.70
C LEU A 239 -17.43 -9.75 -5.19
N HIS A 240 -18.29 -10.68 -5.55
CA HIS A 240 -18.04 -12.10 -5.36
C HIS A 240 -16.84 -12.50 -6.23
N VAL A 241 -15.68 -12.62 -5.58
CA VAL A 241 -14.45 -13.20 -6.11
C VAL A 241 -14.61 -14.69 -6.35
#